data_AF-A0A942BC48-F1
#
_entry.id   AF-A0A942BC48-F1
#
_cell.length_a   1.000
_cell.length_b   1.000
_cell.length_c   1.000
_cell.angle_alpha   90.00
_cell.angle_beta   90.00
_cell.angle_gamma   90.00
#
_symmetry.space_group_name_H-M   'P 1'
#
loop_
_entity.id
_entity.type
_entity.pdbx_description
1 polymer ?
#
loop_
_entity_poly.entity_id
_entity_poly.type
_entity_poly.pdbx_seq_one_letter_code
_entity_poly.pdbx_strand_id
1 'polypeptide(L)'
;MFASFVVTTAVLGGQLVRTVPAANWVGHAGNAQHTSWSMAYTPRLERIDWTTPVDETPRYFGNSLLSHYGSICVTSRNTVVVPVKLQIDSDFVVRGLRGSNGSLVWTQASDYVMPPHGWTPMMGPCLLPSNDRSGQEIVAFPMAGGRVAFRNAEAPKSDLKIAAFYGDSNFQVDPTAYKNNVRICTPLTPNMDGSVTFGFTVLGDTPLHLKSGIAKVDAKGHGVYAFATDLSGDAGISEVKQNGAPAVTVWTNEAYVVLNAGSFGRGVLVRLNASTLALKSRVALKDPKSGNDAAVDNEGTACPVVGPDGDVYVGVLESPFPHNHDRGWLLHYNRDLSQTKVPGAFGWDDTPSIVPASMVPSYHGPSTYLMLSKYNNYAGVGGDGHNKIALLDPSTGFTEPISGITTMDEVATVLSPTPDGEFPNVPGAVREWCVNSAAVDIRRKAIVLNCEDGILYRWDMKTFQLTESIRLTAGIGEAYTATVIGTDGHVYGVSNATLFAIGGTLRP
;
A
#
# COMPACT_ATOMS: atom_id res chain seq x y z
N MET A 1 -31.77 -53.70 -20.58
CA MET A 1 -30.78 -53.59 -19.49
C MET A 1 -29.44 -54.02 -20.06
N PHE A 2 -28.49 -53.11 -20.21
CA PHE A 2 -27.11 -53.44 -20.60
C PHE A 2 -26.18 -52.85 -19.54
N ALA A 3 -25.30 -53.68 -19.00
CA ALA A 3 -24.22 -53.27 -18.11
C ALA A 3 -22.90 -53.67 -18.76
N SER A 4 -21.95 -52.74 -18.82
CA SER A 4 -20.55 -53.02 -19.15
C SER A 4 -19.68 -51.93 -18.51
N PHE A 5 -18.89 -52.33 -17.51
CA PHE A 5 -17.60 -51.71 -17.19
C PHE A 5 -16.61 -52.07 -18.32
N VAL A 6 -15.45 -51.43 -18.57
CA VAL A 6 -14.68 -50.33 -17.92
C VAL A 6 -14.31 -49.31 -19.04
N VAL A 7 -13.41 -48.30 -18.98
CA VAL A 7 -12.26 -47.93 -18.13
C VAL A 7 -12.29 -46.42 -17.87
N THR A 8 -11.65 -45.95 -16.78
CA THR A 8 -11.51 -44.53 -16.42
C THR A 8 -10.20 -43.92 -16.95
N THR A 9 -10.25 -42.72 -17.53
CA THR A 9 -9.10 -41.79 -17.56
C THR A 9 -9.55 -40.43 -17.02
N ALA A 10 -9.38 -40.23 -15.72
CA ALA A 10 -9.60 -38.94 -15.08
C ALA A 10 -8.36 -38.07 -15.28
N VAL A 11 -8.52 -36.93 -15.96
CA VAL A 11 -7.48 -35.90 -16.06
C VAL A 11 -7.18 -35.37 -14.65
N LEU A 12 -5.89 -35.24 -14.33
CA LEU A 12 -5.41 -34.72 -13.04
C LEU A 12 -6.04 -33.36 -12.75
N GLY A 13 -6.88 -33.31 -11.70
CA GLY A 13 -7.47 -32.07 -11.22
C GLY A 13 -6.42 -31.19 -10.58
N GLY A 14 -5.97 -30.16 -11.30
CA GLY A 14 -5.25 -29.05 -10.69
C GLY A 14 -6.16 -28.38 -9.66
N GLN A 15 -5.83 -28.51 -8.38
CA GLN A 15 -6.50 -27.75 -7.33
C GLN A 15 -6.14 -26.28 -7.49
N LEU A 16 -7.00 -25.54 -8.17
CA LEU A 16 -7.14 -24.10 -7.95
C LEU A 16 -7.51 -23.92 -6.48
N VAL A 17 -6.52 -23.63 -5.65
CA VAL A 17 -6.73 -23.20 -4.26
C VAL A 17 -7.42 -21.85 -4.33
N ARG A 18 -8.75 -21.89 -4.34
CA ARG A 18 -9.61 -20.72 -4.35
C ARG A 18 -9.55 -20.09 -2.96
N THR A 19 -8.47 -19.36 -2.68
CA THR A 19 -8.40 -18.44 -1.55
C THR A 19 -9.52 -17.41 -1.73
N VAL A 20 -10.65 -17.66 -1.07
CA VAL A 20 -11.64 -16.61 -0.82
C VAL A 20 -10.90 -15.55 -0.01
N PRO A 21 -10.77 -14.29 -0.51
CA PRO A 21 -10.19 -13.23 0.29
C PRO A 21 -11.02 -13.14 1.57
N ALA A 22 -10.36 -13.27 2.72
CA ALA A 22 -11.01 -13.05 3.99
C ALA A 22 -11.54 -11.60 4.01
N ALA A 23 -12.65 -11.36 4.71
CA ALA A 23 -13.30 -10.05 4.70
C ALA A 23 -12.53 -8.97 5.50
N ASN A 24 -11.39 -9.34 6.10
CA ASN A 24 -10.53 -8.46 6.89
C ASN A 24 -9.64 -7.59 5.98
N TRP A 25 -9.26 -6.42 6.50
CA TRP A 25 -8.29 -5.53 5.87
C TRP A 25 -6.96 -5.66 6.61
N VAL A 26 -6.00 -6.34 5.99
CA VAL A 26 -4.86 -6.92 6.69
C VAL A 26 -3.74 -5.89 6.95
N GLY A 27 -3.64 -4.84 6.15
CA GLY A 27 -2.60 -3.81 6.25
C GLY A 27 -2.63 -2.87 5.05
N HIS A 28 -1.46 -2.39 4.61
CA HIS A 28 -1.32 -1.58 3.39
C HIS A 28 -1.99 -2.25 2.18
N ALA A 29 -2.77 -1.48 1.41
CA ALA A 29 -3.49 -1.97 0.22
C ALA A 29 -4.24 -3.31 0.42
N GLY A 30 -4.82 -3.51 1.61
CA GLY A 30 -5.75 -4.60 1.96
C GLY A 30 -5.12 -5.96 2.27
N ASN A 31 -4.03 -6.34 1.60
CA ASN A 31 -3.37 -7.64 1.81
C ASN A 31 -1.90 -7.62 1.37
N ALA A 32 -1.18 -8.72 1.62
CA ALA A 32 0.26 -8.83 1.34
C ALA A 32 0.66 -8.70 -0.15
N GLN A 33 -0.27 -8.85 -1.10
CA GLN A 33 -0.03 -8.62 -2.53
C GLN A 33 -0.48 -7.22 -3.00
N HIS A 34 -1.00 -6.39 -2.07
CA HIS A 34 -1.48 -5.03 -2.31
C HIS A 34 -2.64 -4.95 -3.32
N THR A 35 -3.56 -5.92 -3.32
CA THR A 35 -4.66 -5.94 -4.31
C THR A 35 -5.80 -4.96 -4.00
N SER A 36 -5.88 -4.43 -2.78
CA SER A 36 -6.93 -3.52 -2.26
C SER A 36 -8.37 -4.04 -2.34
N TRP A 37 -8.57 -5.36 -2.40
CA TRP A 37 -9.88 -5.99 -2.53
C TRP A 37 -10.66 -6.04 -1.22
N SER A 38 -11.96 -5.72 -1.26
CA SER A 38 -12.91 -6.08 -0.22
C SER A 38 -14.10 -6.88 -0.76
N MET A 39 -14.46 -7.92 0.01
CA MET A 39 -15.62 -8.79 -0.24
C MET A 39 -16.84 -8.43 0.62
N ALA A 40 -16.71 -7.41 1.49
CA ALA A 40 -17.77 -6.91 2.35
C ALA A 40 -18.83 -6.14 1.54
N TYR A 41 -20.06 -6.10 2.05
CA TYR A 41 -21.10 -5.23 1.51
C TYR A 41 -21.01 -3.87 2.19
N THR A 42 -20.43 -2.87 1.53
CA THR A 42 -20.45 -1.52 2.10
C THR A 42 -21.90 -0.99 2.22
N PRO A 43 -22.18 0.03 3.03
CA PRO A 43 -23.39 0.81 2.90
C PRO A 43 -23.25 1.83 1.75
N ARG A 44 -24.30 2.64 1.55
CA ARG A 44 -24.19 3.91 0.83
C ARG A 44 -23.36 4.91 1.65
N LEU A 45 -22.64 5.82 0.99
CA LEU A 45 -21.89 6.88 1.68
C LEU A 45 -22.84 8.00 2.15
N GLU A 46 -23.48 7.84 3.31
CA GLU A 46 -24.58 8.72 3.75
C GLU A 46 -24.30 9.49 5.05
N ARG A 47 -23.50 8.94 5.97
CA ARG A 47 -23.17 9.59 7.26
C ARG A 47 -21.80 9.19 7.78
N ILE A 48 -21.20 10.05 8.58
CA ILE A 48 -20.07 9.71 9.45
C ILE A 48 -20.66 9.12 10.74
N ASP A 49 -20.32 7.88 11.07
CA ASP A 49 -20.80 7.20 12.28
C ASP A 49 -19.91 7.47 13.50
N TRP A 50 -18.59 7.57 13.29
CA TRP A 50 -17.62 7.97 14.32
C TRP A 50 -16.31 8.46 13.69
N THR A 51 -15.48 9.14 14.49
CA THR A 51 -14.15 9.62 14.08
C THR A 51 -13.11 9.41 15.19
N THR A 52 -11.82 9.45 14.84
CA THR A 52 -10.70 9.44 15.79
C THR A 52 -9.46 10.07 15.15
N PRO A 53 -8.58 10.78 15.88
CA PRO A 53 -7.32 11.27 15.31
C PRO A 53 -6.36 10.11 14.99
N VAL A 54 -5.65 10.24 13.87
CA VAL A 54 -4.43 9.46 13.55
C VAL A 54 -3.15 10.25 13.85
N ASP A 55 -3.27 11.56 14.05
CA ASP A 55 -2.21 12.43 14.56
C ASP A 55 -2.83 13.48 15.47
N GLU A 56 -2.38 13.53 16.72
CA GLU A 56 -2.86 14.49 17.72
C GLU A 56 -2.08 15.81 17.69
N THR A 57 -0.93 15.84 17.02
CA THR A 57 -0.11 17.05 16.80
C THR A 57 0.39 17.12 15.34
N PRO A 58 -0.51 17.31 14.35
CA PRO A 58 -0.15 17.43 12.94
C PRO A 58 0.68 18.69 12.64
N ARG A 59 1.69 18.53 11.79
CA ARG A 59 2.52 19.63 11.27
C ARG A 59 1.96 20.12 9.93
N TYR A 60 1.50 21.36 9.89
CA TYR A 60 1.10 22.03 8.66
C TYR A 60 2.22 22.91 8.10
N PHE A 61 2.34 22.92 6.78
CA PHE A 61 3.19 23.82 6.00
C PHE A 61 2.27 24.75 5.21
N GLY A 62 1.99 25.94 5.77
CA GLY A 62 0.90 26.77 5.28
C GLY A 62 -0.44 26.07 5.50
N ASN A 63 -1.18 25.81 4.41
CA ASN A 63 -2.44 25.06 4.43
C ASN A 63 -2.27 23.57 4.04
N SER A 64 -1.05 23.06 3.91
CA SER A 64 -0.77 21.69 3.47
C SER A 64 -0.29 20.81 4.62
N LEU A 65 -0.73 19.54 4.64
CA LEU A 65 -0.38 18.52 5.62
C LEU A 65 0.50 17.45 4.95
N LEU A 66 1.80 17.72 4.89
CA LEU A 66 2.79 16.89 4.20
C LEU A 66 3.09 15.63 5.02
N SER A 67 2.30 14.58 4.83
CA SER A 67 2.32 13.36 5.63
C SER A 67 1.71 12.18 4.88
N HIS A 68 2.19 10.96 5.16
CA HIS A 68 1.61 9.71 4.70
C HIS A 68 1.21 8.88 5.93
N TYR A 69 -0.07 8.90 6.29
CA TYR A 69 -0.53 8.12 7.44
C TYR A 69 -0.59 6.63 7.09
N GLY A 70 -0.08 5.79 8.00
CA GLY A 70 -0.09 4.34 7.84
C GLY A 70 -1.52 3.81 7.70
N SER A 71 -1.72 2.85 6.77
CA SER A 71 -3.04 2.21 6.60
C SER A 71 -3.50 1.58 7.92
N ILE A 72 -4.76 1.79 8.27
CA ILE A 72 -5.41 1.03 9.33
C ILE A 72 -5.50 -0.45 8.95
N CYS A 73 -5.68 -1.31 9.95
CA CYS A 73 -6.12 -2.70 9.72
C CYS A 73 -7.52 -2.89 10.29
N VAL A 74 -8.31 -3.81 9.72
CA VAL A 74 -9.63 -4.19 10.24
C VAL A 74 -9.71 -5.70 10.35
N THR A 75 -9.86 -6.21 11.56
CA THR A 75 -9.87 -7.65 11.82
C THR A 75 -11.14 -8.35 11.33
N SER A 76 -11.07 -9.67 11.22
CA SER A 76 -12.21 -10.56 10.95
C SER A 76 -13.39 -10.38 11.93
N ARG A 77 -13.11 -9.84 13.12
CA ARG A 77 -14.08 -9.57 14.21
C ARG A 77 -14.44 -8.09 14.35
N ASN A 78 -14.09 -7.28 13.36
CA ASN A 78 -14.40 -5.85 13.29
C ASN A 78 -13.80 -5.02 14.44
N THR A 79 -12.55 -5.32 14.80
CA THR A 79 -11.70 -4.40 15.56
C THR A 79 -10.80 -3.65 14.57
N VAL A 80 -10.85 -2.32 14.63
CA VAL A 80 -10.04 -1.42 13.81
C VAL A 80 -8.76 -1.08 14.55
N VAL A 81 -7.62 -1.40 13.94
CA VAL A 81 -6.28 -1.10 14.44
C VAL A 81 -5.82 0.21 13.82
N VAL A 82 -5.60 1.22 14.65
CA VAL A 82 -5.21 2.57 14.23
C VAL A 82 -3.83 2.93 14.82
N PRO A 83 -2.81 3.18 13.99
CA PRO A 83 -1.60 3.85 14.44
C PRO A 83 -1.90 5.33 14.66
N VAL A 84 -1.47 5.88 15.80
CA VAL A 84 -1.69 7.30 16.16
C VAL A 84 -0.36 7.93 16.57
N LYS A 85 0.01 9.03 15.91
CA LYS A 85 1.12 9.90 16.32
C LYS A 85 0.62 10.88 17.39
N LEU A 86 1.36 11.04 18.49
CA LEU A 86 0.95 11.88 19.62
C LEU A 86 1.63 13.25 19.61
N GLN A 87 2.91 13.31 19.25
CA GLN A 87 3.70 14.53 19.21
C GLN A 87 4.17 14.85 17.78
N ILE A 88 4.73 16.03 17.56
CA ILE A 88 4.97 16.51 16.20
C ILE A 88 5.93 15.60 15.40
N ASP A 89 7.01 15.13 16.02
CA ASP A 89 8.03 14.23 15.41
C ASP A 89 8.23 12.91 16.19
N SER A 90 7.41 12.63 17.21
CA SER A 90 7.64 11.53 18.15
C SER A 90 6.35 10.92 18.71
N ASP A 91 6.55 9.86 19.51
CA ASP A 91 5.57 9.21 20.37
C ASP A 91 4.37 8.61 19.63
N PHE A 92 4.35 7.28 19.54
CA PHE A 92 3.30 6.54 18.86
C PHE A 92 2.51 5.67 19.83
N VAL A 93 1.20 5.58 19.61
CA VAL A 93 0.36 4.52 20.15
C VAL A 93 -0.34 3.78 19.02
N VAL A 94 -0.65 2.51 19.26
CA VAL A 94 -1.60 1.76 18.45
C VAL A 94 -2.87 1.60 19.27
N ARG A 95 -4.02 1.94 18.69
CA ARG A 95 -5.34 1.79 19.30
C ARG A 95 -6.11 0.67 18.61
N GLY A 96 -6.76 -0.18 19.40
CA GLY A 96 -7.80 -1.09 18.92
C GLY A 96 -9.17 -0.51 19.24
N LEU A 97 -9.98 -0.26 18.23
CA LEU A 97 -11.32 0.36 18.33
C LEU A 97 -12.39 -0.61 17.81
N ARG A 98 -13.61 -0.56 18.35
CA ARG A 98 -14.75 -1.30 17.76
C ARG A 98 -15.17 -0.65 16.45
N GLY A 99 -15.10 -1.38 15.34
CA GLY A 99 -15.44 -0.85 14.01
C GLY A 99 -16.87 -0.31 13.89
N SER A 100 -17.80 -0.85 14.67
CA SER A 100 -19.21 -0.47 14.70
C SER A 100 -19.53 0.86 15.41
N ASN A 101 -18.64 1.41 16.25
CA ASN A 101 -18.93 2.64 17.01
C ASN A 101 -17.71 3.44 17.51
N GLY A 102 -16.49 3.08 17.11
CA GLY A 102 -15.26 3.77 17.50
C GLY A 102 -14.83 3.59 18.96
N SER A 103 -15.56 2.81 19.77
CA SER A 103 -15.24 2.65 21.20
C SER A 103 -13.90 1.93 21.42
N LEU A 104 -13.09 2.47 22.34
CA LEU A 104 -11.75 1.97 22.63
C LEU A 104 -11.79 0.58 23.28
N VAL A 105 -11.09 -0.38 22.69
CA VAL A 105 -10.87 -1.73 23.23
C VAL A 105 -9.54 -1.79 23.98
N TRP A 106 -8.49 -1.23 23.40
CA TRP A 106 -7.15 -1.15 23.99
C TRP A 106 -6.30 -0.04 23.38
N THR A 107 -5.31 0.42 24.14
CA THR A 107 -4.20 1.26 23.65
C THR A 107 -2.90 0.57 23.98
N GLN A 108 -1.93 0.66 23.08
CA GLN A 108 -0.60 0.09 23.22
C GLN A 108 0.44 1.14 22.83
N ALA A 109 1.36 1.48 23.74
CA ALA A 109 2.47 2.36 23.39
C ALA A 109 3.45 1.65 22.43
N SER A 110 3.99 2.41 21.48
CA SER A 110 5.12 2.04 20.64
C SER A 110 6.24 3.05 20.84
N ASP A 111 7.47 2.55 21.00
CA ASP A 111 8.67 3.41 20.99
C ASP A 111 9.22 3.62 19.57
N TYR A 112 8.41 3.40 18.52
CA TYR A 112 8.77 3.66 17.13
C TYR A 112 9.32 5.08 16.93
N VAL A 113 10.45 5.15 16.23
CA VAL A 113 11.07 6.40 15.78
C VAL A 113 11.03 6.37 14.27
N MET A 114 10.56 7.46 13.66
CA MET A 114 10.51 7.61 12.21
C MET A 114 11.94 7.60 11.62
N PRO A 115 12.14 7.06 10.41
CA PRO A 115 13.36 7.29 9.65
C PRO A 115 13.48 8.78 9.25
N PRO A 116 14.65 9.25 8.79
CA PRO A 116 14.80 10.60 8.22
C PRO A 116 13.83 10.81 7.04
N HIS A 117 13.21 11.98 6.97
CA HIS A 117 12.12 12.26 6.04
C HIS A 117 11.94 13.76 5.82
N GLY A 118 11.36 14.14 4.68
CA GLY A 118 10.77 15.46 4.45
C GLY A 118 9.30 15.54 4.88
N TRP A 119 8.53 14.47 4.65
CA TRP A 119 7.11 14.34 4.96
C TRP A 119 6.90 13.21 5.98
N THR A 120 5.92 13.31 6.89
CA THR A 120 5.75 12.29 7.95
C THR A 120 5.56 10.88 7.35
N PRO A 121 6.46 9.90 7.57
CA PRO A 121 6.41 8.59 6.93
C PRO A 121 5.41 7.63 7.60
N MET A 122 5.05 6.58 6.87
CA MET A 122 4.02 5.62 7.28
C MET A 122 4.48 4.72 8.44
N MET A 123 3.87 4.87 9.61
CA MET A 123 3.86 3.82 10.64
C MET A 123 2.78 2.79 10.28
N GLY A 124 3.13 1.79 9.47
CA GLY A 124 2.19 0.80 8.95
C GLY A 124 2.14 -0.50 9.75
N PRO A 125 1.12 -0.75 10.60
CA PRO A 125 0.89 -2.05 11.22
C PRO A 125 0.35 -3.07 10.21
N CYS A 126 0.34 -4.35 10.58
CA CYS A 126 -0.39 -5.39 9.85
C CYS A 126 -0.97 -6.46 10.76
N LEU A 127 -1.99 -7.17 10.27
CA LEU A 127 -2.56 -8.36 10.89
C LEU A 127 -1.85 -9.61 10.36
N LEU A 128 -1.49 -10.51 11.26
CA LEU A 128 -1.01 -11.85 10.92
C LEU A 128 -2.19 -12.81 10.76
N PRO A 129 -2.08 -13.83 9.88
CA PRO A 129 -3.08 -14.88 9.75
C PRO A 129 -3.43 -15.53 11.09
N SER A 130 -4.73 -15.71 11.36
CA SER A 130 -5.15 -16.48 12.53
C SER A 130 -4.93 -17.97 12.29
N ASN A 131 -3.88 -18.50 12.90
CA ASN A 131 -3.50 -19.92 12.81
C ASN A 131 -4.31 -20.82 13.76
N ASP A 132 -5.20 -20.25 14.57
CA ASP A 132 -6.01 -20.99 15.54
C ASP A 132 -7.50 -21.05 15.16
N ARG A 133 -8.22 -22.03 15.72
CA ARG A 133 -9.67 -22.17 15.53
C ARG A 133 -10.49 -21.13 16.29
N SER A 134 -9.87 -20.29 17.11
CA SER A 134 -10.57 -19.22 17.81
C SER A 134 -10.80 -18.02 16.89
N GLY A 135 -10.03 -17.86 15.81
CA GLY A 135 -10.14 -16.72 14.90
C GLY A 135 -9.70 -15.43 15.58
N GLN A 136 -8.66 -15.50 16.42
CA GLN A 136 -8.01 -14.34 17.00
C GLN A 136 -6.79 -13.98 16.14
N GLU A 137 -6.80 -12.76 15.60
CA GLU A 137 -5.69 -12.22 14.84
C GLU A 137 -4.65 -11.57 15.76
N ILE A 138 -3.38 -11.68 15.37
CA ILE A 138 -2.28 -10.98 16.00
C ILE A 138 -2.02 -9.72 15.19
N VAL A 139 -1.95 -8.56 15.84
CA VAL A 139 -1.45 -7.33 15.24
C VAL A 139 0.06 -7.25 15.47
N ALA A 140 0.80 -6.97 14.40
CA ALA A 140 2.21 -6.64 14.42
C ALA A 140 2.38 -5.14 14.11
N PHE A 141 3.29 -4.46 14.80
CA PHE A 141 3.56 -3.03 14.58
C PHE A 141 5.02 -2.63 14.90
N PRO A 142 5.55 -1.59 14.22
CA PRO A 142 6.93 -1.11 14.43
C PRO A 142 7.25 -0.66 15.86
N MET A 143 8.53 -0.80 16.24
CA MET A 143 9.17 -0.33 17.47
C MET A 143 10.59 0.21 17.16
N ALA A 144 11.21 0.98 18.06
CA ALA A 144 12.58 1.48 17.84
C ALA A 144 13.63 0.37 17.74
N GLY A 145 14.69 0.61 16.96
CA GLY A 145 15.81 -0.30 16.83
C GLY A 145 15.55 -1.50 15.93
N GLY A 146 14.69 -1.35 14.92
CA GLY A 146 14.35 -2.45 14.01
C GLY A 146 13.57 -3.60 14.68
N ARG A 147 12.87 -3.31 15.77
CA ARG A 147 12.05 -4.30 16.49
C ARG A 147 10.61 -4.24 16.01
N VAL A 148 9.92 -5.38 16.12
CA VAL A 148 8.48 -5.49 15.89
C VAL A 148 7.81 -5.95 17.17
N ALA A 149 6.71 -5.30 17.53
CA ALA A 149 5.84 -5.73 18.62
C ALA A 149 4.65 -6.53 18.06
N PHE A 150 4.24 -7.55 18.81
CA PHE A 150 3.14 -8.46 18.49
C PHE A 150 2.20 -8.57 19.70
N ARG A 151 0.89 -8.41 19.48
CA ARG A 151 -0.13 -8.65 20.50
C ARG A 151 -1.42 -9.18 19.88
N ASN A 152 -2.34 -9.64 20.72
CA ASN A 152 -3.69 -9.95 20.27
C ASN A 152 -4.42 -8.66 19.83
N ALA A 153 -5.02 -8.68 18.64
CA ALA A 153 -5.72 -7.53 18.07
C ALA A 153 -7.10 -7.29 18.72
N GLU A 154 -7.70 -8.29 19.36
CA GLU A 154 -9.07 -8.24 19.90
C GLU A 154 -9.13 -8.00 21.40
N ALA A 155 -8.15 -8.52 22.14
CA ALA A 155 -8.22 -8.59 23.59
C ALA A 155 -7.85 -7.23 24.22
N PRO A 156 -8.68 -6.68 25.14
CA PRO A 156 -8.36 -5.45 25.87
C PRO A 156 -7.00 -5.51 26.59
N LYS A 157 -6.67 -6.70 27.11
CA LYS A 157 -5.36 -7.03 27.68
C LYS A 157 -4.83 -8.28 26.99
N SER A 158 -3.57 -8.27 26.59
CA SER A 158 -2.85 -9.43 26.07
C SER A 158 -1.35 -9.28 26.31
N ASP A 159 -0.63 -10.40 26.26
CA ASP A 159 0.83 -10.40 26.25
C ASP A 159 1.35 -9.62 25.05
N LEU A 160 2.28 -8.71 25.31
CA LEU A 160 3.10 -8.08 24.28
C LEU A 160 4.38 -8.92 24.10
N LYS A 161 4.64 -9.39 22.89
CA LYS A 161 5.95 -9.92 22.49
C LYS A 161 6.64 -8.86 21.64
N ILE A 162 7.95 -8.71 21.79
CA ILE A 162 8.77 -7.78 21.00
C ILE A 162 9.97 -8.59 20.52
N ALA A 163 10.30 -8.49 19.24
CA ALA A 163 11.42 -9.20 18.64
C ALA A 163 12.27 -8.27 17.76
N ALA A 164 13.59 -8.38 17.87
CA ALA A 164 14.56 -7.85 16.92
C ALA A 164 14.83 -8.85 15.79
N PHE A 165 14.81 -8.41 14.52
CA PHE A 165 15.11 -9.30 13.37
C PHE A 165 16.55 -9.85 13.36
N TYR A 166 17.45 -9.23 14.13
CA TYR A 166 18.84 -9.64 14.33
C TYR A 166 19.04 -10.36 15.69
N GLY A 167 17.96 -10.75 16.37
CA GLY A 167 17.96 -11.49 17.63
C GLY A 167 17.99 -10.59 18.88
N ASP A 168 17.10 -10.86 19.84
CA ASP A 168 16.95 -10.02 21.03
C ASP A 168 18.21 -10.00 21.92
N SER A 169 18.98 -11.09 21.97
CA SER A 169 20.26 -11.14 22.68
C SER A 169 21.24 -10.09 22.16
N ASN A 170 21.27 -9.85 20.85
CA ASN A 170 22.12 -8.83 20.23
C ASN A 170 21.60 -7.42 20.53
N PHE A 171 20.28 -7.22 20.52
CA PHE A 171 19.67 -5.94 20.94
C PHE A 171 20.04 -5.58 22.39
N GLN A 172 20.07 -6.56 23.31
CA GLN A 172 20.44 -6.33 24.71
C GLN A 172 21.93 -6.01 24.94
N VAL A 173 22.82 -6.20 23.95
CA VAL A 173 24.24 -5.80 24.07
C VAL A 173 24.39 -4.28 24.10
N ASP A 174 23.68 -3.58 23.21
CA ASP A 174 23.61 -2.11 23.21
C ASP A 174 22.25 -1.62 22.68
N PRO A 175 21.22 -1.58 23.54
CA PRO A 175 19.90 -1.07 23.17
C PRO A 175 19.94 0.37 22.65
N THR A 176 20.90 1.17 23.10
CA THR A 176 21.02 2.59 22.73
C THR A 176 21.51 2.73 21.29
N ALA A 177 22.59 2.04 20.91
CA ALA A 177 23.08 2.05 19.53
C ALA A 177 22.01 1.58 18.54
N TYR A 178 21.32 0.46 18.83
CA TYR A 178 20.24 -0.01 17.97
C TYR A 178 19.06 0.97 17.91
N LYS A 179 18.56 1.47 19.06
CA LYS A 179 17.49 2.45 19.08
C LYS A 179 17.86 3.76 18.38
N ASN A 180 19.13 4.17 18.40
CA ASN A 180 19.58 5.38 17.71
C ASN A 180 19.76 5.16 16.20
N ASN A 181 20.23 3.99 15.77
CA ASN A 181 20.71 3.83 14.39
C ASN A 181 19.82 2.95 13.50
N VAL A 182 18.98 2.06 14.03
CA VAL A 182 18.11 1.20 13.20
C VAL A 182 16.66 1.69 13.20
N ARG A 183 16.08 1.87 12.00
CA ARG A 183 14.70 2.34 11.78
C ARG A 183 13.99 1.40 10.83
N ILE A 184 12.74 1.02 11.14
CA ILE A 184 11.85 0.44 10.14
C ILE A 184 11.38 1.61 9.24
N CYS A 185 11.47 1.46 7.92
CA CYS A 185 11.18 2.54 6.96
C CYS A 185 10.04 2.22 5.98
N THR A 186 9.43 1.05 6.08
CA THR A 186 8.25 0.65 5.29
C THR A 186 7.10 0.26 6.20
N PRO A 187 5.85 0.26 5.72
CA PRO A 187 4.79 -0.55 6.31
C PRO A 187 5.22 -2.02 6.48
N LEU A 188 4.68 -2.70 7.49
CA LEU A 188 4.89 -4.13 7.69
C LEU A 188 4.01 -4.95 6.74
N THR A 189 4.58 -5.98 6.11
CA THR A 189 3.84 -6.93 5.27
C THR A 189 3.79 -8.31 5.95
N PRO A 190 2.60 -8.90 6.16
CA PRO A 190 2.48 -10.18 6.83
C PRO A 190 2.78 -11.36 5.89
N ASN A 191 3.42 -12.40 6.42
CA ASN A 191 3.67 -13.67 5.75
C ASN A 191 2.70 -14.76 6.26
N MET A 192 2.45 -15.78 5.44
CA MET A 192 1.58 -16.92 5.81
C MET A 192 2.12 -17.78 6.95
N ASP A 193 3.42 -17.70 7.27
CA ASP A 193 4.04 -18.43 8.37
C ASP A 193 3.88 -17.74 9.74
N GLY A 194 3.19 -16.59 9.81
CA GLY A 194 2.99 -15.83 11.04
C GLY A 194 4.15 -14.89 11.40
N SER A 195 5.01 -14.58 10.45
CA SER A 195 6.04 -13.53 10.56
C SER A 195 5.67 -12.28 9.76
N VAL A 196 6.41 -11.19 9.93
CA VAL A 196 6.31 -9.98 9.09
C VAL A 196 7.60 -9.74 8.32
N THR A 197 7.49 -9.15 7.13
CA THR A 197 8.57 -8.70 6.24
C THR A 197 8.50 -7.17 6.12
N PHE A 198 9.64 -6.48 6.21
CA PHE A 198 9.71 -5.00 6.20
C PHE A 198 11.09 -4.48 5.81
N GLY A 199 11.14 -3.28 5.24
CA GLY A 199 12.38 -2.54 4.99
C GLY A 199 12.87 -1.82 6.24
N PHE A 200 14.19 -1.72 6.39
CA PHE A 200 14.83 -0.95 7.45
C PHE A 200 16.03 -0.15 6.93
N THR A 201 16.26 1.02 7.53
CA THR A 201 17.45 1.84 7.30
C THR A 201 18.35 1.85 8.53
N VAL A 202 19.67 1.97 8.30
CA VAL A 202 20.71 2.05 9.32
C VAL A 202 21.48 3.36 9.15
N LEU A 203 21.41 4.21 10.18
CA LEU A 203 21.90 5.59 10.16
C LEU A 203 23.31 5.77 10.73
N GLY A 204 23.92 4.70 11.26
CA GLY A 204 25.22 4.72 11.93
C GLY A 204 25.59 3.36 12.49
N ASP A 205 26.75 3.28 13.14
CA ASP A 205 27.31 2.01 13.62
C ASP A 205 26.41 1.26 14.61
N THR A 206 26.43 -0.07 14.51
CA THR A 206 25.77 -0.97 15.45
C THR A 206 26.76 -2.09 15.83
N PRO A 207 26.59 -2.78 16.98
CA PRO A 207 27.48 -3.88 17.38
C PRO A 207 27.58 -5.03 16.36
N LEU A 208 26.58 -5.21 15.49
CA LEU A 208 26.58 -6.18 14.39
C LEU A 208 27.00 -5.60 13.03
N HIS A 209 27.36 -4.31 12.97
CA HIS A 209 27.67 -3.58 11.73
C HIS A 209 26.58 -3.74 10.65
N LEU A 210 25.31 -3.67 11.06
CA LEU A 210 24.16 -3.74 10.16
C LEU A 210 24.24 -2.64 9.09
N LYS A 211 23.76 -2.96 7.90
CA LYS A 211 23.47 -2.00 6.81
C LYS A 211 21.96 -1.99 6.55
N SER A 212 21.45 -0.94 5.92
CA SER A 212 20.06 -0.89 5.46
C SER A 212 19.70 -2.06 4.53
N GLY A 213 18.44 -2.48 4.55
CA GLY A 213 18.01 -3.66 3.81
C GLY A 213 16.60 -4.14 4.17
N ILE A 214 16.32 -5.38 3.82
CA ILE A 214 15.05 -6.05 4.08
C ILE A 214 15.21 -7.04 5.23
N ALA A 215 14.25 -7.03 6.15
CA ALA A 215 14.20 -7.92 7.31
C ALA A 215 12.87 -8.67 7.37
N LYS A 216 12.90 -9.78 8.09
CA LYS A 216 11.74 -10.59 8.43
C LYS A 216 11.87 -11.11 9.86
N VAL A 217 10.79 -11.09 10.64
CA VAL A 217 10.80 -11.63 12.02
C VAL A 217 9.43 -12.18 12.44
N ASP A 218 9.42 -13.26 13.22
CA ASP A 218 8.21 -13.82 13.85
C ASP A 218 8.07 -13.40 15.33
N ALA A 219 6.89 -13.68 15.91
CA ALA A 219 6.60 -13.39 17.32
C ALA A 219 7.40 -14.24 18.34
N LYS A 220 8.26 -15.16 17.88
CA LYS A 220 9.17 -15.97 18.70
C LYS A 220 10.62 -15.46 18.65
N GLY A 221 10.91 -14.44 17.84
CA GLY A 221 12.27 -13.91 17.66
C GLY A 221 13.09 -14.60 16.57
N HIS A 222 12.49 -15.46 15.73
CA HIS A 222 13.19 -15.99 14.56
C HIS A 222 13.26 -14.91 13.48
N GLY A 223 14.45 -14.32 13.33
CA GLY A 223 14.70 -13.26 12.36
C GLY A 223 15.65 -13.68 11.24
N VAL A 224 15.42 -13.13 10.05
CA VAL A 224 16.35 -13.18 8.91
C VAL A 224 16.39 -11.80 8.25
N TYR A 225 17.53 -11.43 7.65
CA TYR A 225 17.70 -10.15 6.98
C TYR A 225 18.72 -10.25 5.83
N ALA A 226 18.62 -9.33 4.88
CA ALA A 226 19.55 -9.20 3.76
C ALA A 226 19.76 -7.71 3.43
N PHE A 227 20.99 -7.31 3.14
CA PHE A 227 21.34 -5.91 2.91
C PHE A 227 21.04 -5.47 1.48
N ALA A 228 20.64 -4.20 1.31
CA ALA A 228 20.28 -3.65 0.01
C ALA A 228 21.43 -3.77 -1.01
N THR A 229 22.68 -3.49 -0.62
CA THR A 229 23.85 -3.58 -1.49
C THR A 229 24.11 -4.99 -2.04
N ASP A 230 23.81 -6.02 -1.24
CA ASP A 230 24.08 -7.41 -1.60
C ASP A 230 22.97 -7.95 -2.53
N LEU A 231 21.72 -7.57 -2.25
CA LEU A 231 20.56 -7.90 -3.08
C LEU A 231 20.59 -7.19 -4.44
N SER A 232 20.91 -5.89 -4.46
CA SER A 232 21.09 -5.11 -5.69
C SER A 232 22.32 -5.57 -6.48
N GLY A 233 23.36 -6.06 -5.79
CA GLY A 233 24.68 -6.31 -6.38
C GLY A 233 25.43 -5.03 -6.75
N ASP A 234 25.04 -3.90 -6.16
CA ASP A 234 25.50 -2.56 -6.48
C ASP A 234 25.71 -1.77 -5.19
N ALA A 235 26.95 -1.36 -4.92
CA ALA A 235 27.32 -0.65 -3.69
C ALA A 235 26.68 0.75 -3.58
N GLY A 236 26.20 1.33 -4.68
CA GLY A 236 25.47 2.59 -4.68
C GLY A 236 23.97 2.43 -4.41
N ILE A 237 23.40 1.22 -4.49
CA ILE A 237 22.01 0.94 -4.12
C ILE A 237 22.03 0.36 -2.71
N SER A 238 22.03 1.27 -1.74
CA SER A 238 22.23 1.00 -0.32
C SER A 238 20.98 1.09 0.54
N GLU A 239 19.82 1.47 0.00
CA GLU A 239 18.58 1.67 0.74
C GLU A 239 17.42 0.79 0.23
N VAL A 240 16.37 0.67 1.06
CA VAL A 240 15.04 0.21 0.66
C VAL A 240 14.17 1.44 0.50
N LYS A 241 13.34 1.48 -0.55
CA LYS A 241 12.38 2.56 -0.77
C LYS A 241 11.53 2.81 0.47
N GLN A 242 11.70 3.96 1.09
CA GLN A 242 10.89 4.39 2.24
C GLN A 242 9.43 4.53 1.81
N ASN A 243 8.51 4.29 2.75
CA ASN A 243 7.07 4.13 2.55
C ASN A 243 6.65 2.99 1.58
N GLY A 244 7.58 2.39 0.84
CA GLY A 244 7.35 1.27 -0.09
C GLY A 244 7.25 -0.08 0.62
N ALA A 245 6.03 -0.48 1.00
CA ALA A 245 5.74 -1.80 1.56
C ALA A 245 6.22 -2.95 0.64
N PRO A 246 6.93 -3.97 1.16
CA PRO A 246 7.23 -5.18 0.40
C PRO A 246 5.96 -5.90 -0.03
N ALA A 247 5.87 -6.38 -1.28
CA ALA A 247 4.76 -7.27 -1.67
C ALA A 247 5.17 -8.73 -1.48
N VAL A 248 4.34 -9.55 -0.83
CA VAL A 248 4.59 -10.97 -0.57
C VAL A 248 3.47 -11.83 -1.17
N THR A 249 3.86 -12.82 -1.98
CA THR A 249 2.92 -13.75 -2.64
C THR A 249 2.78 -15.06 -1.86
N VAL A 250 1.54 -15.38 -1.50
CA VAL A 250 1.24 -16.53 -0.64
C VAL A 250 1.33 -17.87 -1.37
N TRP A 251 1.08 -17.89 -2.70
CA TRP A 251 1.11 -19.12 -3.51
C TRP A 251 2.51 -19.52 -3.97
N THR A 252 3.47 -18.57 -3.96
CA THR A 252 4.81 -18.79 -4.56
C THR A 252 5.98 -18.55 -3.62
N ASN A 253 5.70 -18.13 -2.37
CA ASN A 253 6.71 -17.87 -1.34
C ASN A 253 7.79 -16.90 -1.83
N GLU A 254 7.34 -15.80 -2.44
CA GLU A 254 8.18 -14.76 -3.03
C GLU A 254 7.86 -13.39 -2.44
N ALA A 255 8.88 -12.55 -2.36
CA ALA A 255 8.75 -11.16 -1.94
C ALA A 255 9.35 -10.24 -3.00
N TYR A 256 8.70 -9.10 -3.26
CA TYR A 256 9.11 -8.07 -4.20
C TYR A 256 9.37 -6.78 -3.44
N VAL A 257 10.57 -6.21 -3.61
CA VAL A 257 11.06 -5.07 -2.82
C VAL A 257 11.75 -4.08 -3.75
N VAL A 258 11.48 -2.78 -3.57
CA VAL A 258 12.23 -1.72 -4.26
C VAL A 258 13.42 -1.30 -3.40
N LEU A 259 14.60 -1.35 -4.01
CA LEU A 259 15.85 -0.83 -3.45
C LEU A 259 16.25 0.43 -4.22
N ASN A 260 16.88 1.40 -3.57
CA ASN A 260 17.33 2.64 -4.21
C ASN A 260 18.69 3.15 -3.70
N ALA A 261 19.21 4.15 -4.41
CA ALA A 261 20.43 4.87 -4.12
C ALA A 261 20.20 6.15 -3.27
N GLY A 262 19.26 6.08 -2.32
CA GLY A 262 18.70 7.25 -1.64
C GLY A 262 17.50 7.85 -2.39
N SER A 263 16.84 8.84 -1.77
CA SER A 263 15.66 9.50 -2.35
C SER A 263 15.99 10.19 -3.68
N PHE A 264 15.07 10.10 -4.65
CA PHE A 264 15.24 10.51 -6.06
C PHE A 264 16.40 9.78 -6.79
N GLY A 265 17.10 8.86 -6.13
CA GLY A 265 18.14 8.04 -6.72
C GLY A 265 17.57 6.92 -7.60
N ARG A 266 18.42 6.35 -8.44
CA ARG A 266 18.10 5.16 -9.24
C ARG A 266 17.71 3.98 -8.36
N GLY A 267 16.82 3.12 -8.87
CA GLY A 267 16.34 1.94 -8.15
C GLY A 267 16.41 0.61 -8.89
N VAL A 268 16.22 -0.46 -8.12
CA VAL A 268 16.16 -1.85 -8.57
C VAL A 268 14.99 -2.52 -7.87
N LEU A 269 14.15 -3.22 -8.63
CA LEU A 269 13.18 -4.17 -8.09
C LEU A 269 13.87 -5.52 -7.90
N VAL A 270 13.86 -6.05 -6.67
CA VAL A 270 14.37 -7.39 -6.36
C VAL A 270 13.24 -8.35 -6.06
N ARG A 271 13.40 -9.60 -6.53
CA ARG A 271 12.55 -10.75 -6.20
C ARG A 271 13.32 -11.69 -5.30
N LEU A 272 12.75 -11.97 -4.14
CA LEU A 272 13.34 -12.78 -3.07
C LEU A 272 12.52 -14.04 -2.80
N ASN A 273 13.11 -15.01 -2.12
CA ASN A 273 12.39 -16.06 -1.41
C ASN A 273 11.82 -15.48 -0.10
N ALA A 274 10.50 -15.47 0.10
CA ALA A 274 9.88 -14.85 1.28
C ALA A 274 10.14 -15.62 2.60
N SER A 275 10.61 -16.87 2.55
CA SER A 275 11.04 -17.58 3.75
C SER A 275 12.43 -17.15 4.24
N THR A 276 13.37 -16.89 3.32
CA THR A 276 14.82 -16.78 3.61
C THR A 276 15.45 -15.45 3.21
N LEU A 277 14.71 -14.59 2.50
CA LEU A 277 15.17 -13.35 1.85
C LEU A 277 16.30 -13.55 0.82
N ALA A 278 16.59 -14.79 0.42
CA ALA A 278 17.55 -15.10 -0.63
C ALA A 278 17.09 -14.55 -1.99
N LEU A 279 17.99 -13.86 -2.70
CA LEU A 279 17.74 -13.30 -4.03
C LEU A 279 17.40 -14.39 -5.05
N LYS A 280 16.34 -14.19 -5.83
CA LYS A 280 16.00 -15.02 -7.02
C LYS A 280 16.33 -14.30 -8.32
N SER A 281 15.91 -13.04 -8.45
CA SER A 281 16.19 -12.18 -9.61
C SER A 281 16.08 -10.70 -9.23
N ARG A 282 16.56 -9.82 -10.12
CA ARG A 282 16.50 -8.36 -9.95
C ARG A 282 16.48 -7.67 -11.31
N VAL A 283 15.88 -6.50 -11.38
CA VAL A 283 15.81 -5.67 -12.58
C VAL A 283 15.98 -4.19 -12.24
N ALA A 284 16.71 -3.45 -13.08
CA ALA A 284 16.85 -2.02 -12.94
C ALA A 284 15.54 -1.31 -13.32
N LEU A 285 15.17 -0.30 -12.53
CA LEU A 285 13.99 0.52 -12.78
C LEU A 285 14.36 1.61 -13.80
N LYS A 286 13.62 1.66 -14.91
CA LYS A 286 13.95 2.48 -16.08
C LYS A 286 12.82 3.43 -16.43
N ASP A 287 13.18 4.64 -16.82
CA ASP A 287 12.24 5.55 -17.46
C ASP A 287 11.95 5.04 -18.89
N PRO A 288 10.70 4.72 -19.24
CA PRO A 288 10.35 4.11 -20.52
C PRO A 288 10.44 5.07 -21.71
N LYS A 289 10.51 6.39 -21.48
CA LYS A 289 10.60 7.41 -22.53
C LYS A 289 12.03 7.85 -22.80
N SER A 290 12.87 7.95 -21.77
CA SER A 290 14.29 8.35 -21.93
C SER A 290 15.28 7.18 -21.96
N GLY A 291 14.92 6.03 -21.39
CA GLY A 291 15.83 4.89 -21.18
C GLY A 291 16.82 5.07 -20.01
N ASN A 292 16.78 6.20 -19.32
CA ASN A 292 17.56 6.46 -18.11
C ASN A 292 17.14 5.54 -16.97
N ASP A 293 17.96 5.46 -15.92
CA ASP A 293 17.46 4.96 -14.64
C ASP A 293 16.34 5.89 -14.14
N ALA A 294 15.20 5.30 -13.78
CA ALA A 294 14.08 6.01 -13.17
C ALA A 294 14.44 6.43 -11.74
N ALA A 295 13.92 7.57 -11.30
CA ALA A 295 14.06 8.02 -9.92
C ALA A 295 13.12 7.23 -9.00
N VAL A 296 13.60 6.89 -7.81
CA VAL A 296 12.78 6.30 -6.75
C VAL A 296 12.76 7.28 -5.58
N ASP A 297 11.63 7.96 -5.41
CA ASP A 297 11.39 8.81 -4.26
C ASP A 297 11.08 7.99 -3.00
N ASN A 298 11.57 8.47 -1.86
CA ASN A 298 11.39 7.92 -0.52
C ASN A 298 10.21 8.57 0.23
N GLU A 299 9.70 9.72 -0.20
CA GLU A 299 8.50 10.32 0.41
C GLU A 299 7.23 9.63 -0.14
N GLY A 300 7.09 9.55 -1.47
CA GLY A 300 5.94 8.96 -2.15
C GLY A 300 5.67 7.49 -1.81
N THR A 301 4.42 7.06 -1.94
CA THR A 301 3.88 5.82 -1.34
C THR A 301 3.76 4.63 -2.29
N ALA A 302 4.28 4.72 -3.52
CA ALA A 302 4.26 3.59 -4.44
C ALA A 302 4.94 2.35 -3.84
N CYS A 303 4.20 1.24 -3.84
CA CYS A 303 4.64 -0.07 -3.44
C CYS A 303 4.56 -1.03 -4.64
N PRO A 304 5.38 -2.10 -4.70
CA PRO A 304 5.13 -3.20 -5.62
C PRO A 304 3.72 -3.78 -5.42
N VAL A 305 3.04 -4.14 -6.49
CA VAL A 305 1.71 -4.80 -6.47
C VAL A 305 1.81 -6.09 -7.28
N VAL A 306 1.22 -7.19 -6.80
CA VAL A 306 1.29 -8.48 -7.51
C VAL A 306 -0.09 -8.96 -7.96
N GLY A 307 -0.24 -9.02 -9.29
CA GLY A 307 -1.42 -9.47 -10.01
C GLY A 307 -1.80 -10.93 -9.74
N PRO A 308 -3.06 -11.34 -9.99
CA PRO A 308 -3.50 -12.74 -9.82
C PRO A 308 -2.79 -13.74 -10.74
N ASP A 309 -2.18 -13.28 -11.83
CA ASP A 309 -1.33 -14.04 -12.76
C ASP A 309 0.16 -14.07 -12.34
N GLY A 310 0.54 -13.30 -11.32
CA GLY A 310 1.90 -13.16 -10.84
C GLY A 310 2.71 -12.06 -11.54
N ASP A 311 2.08 -11.25 -12.40
CA ASP A 311 2.70 -10.00 -12.89
C ASP A 311 2.89 -9.02 -11.74
N VAL A 312 3.94 -8.21 -11.82
CA VAL A 312 4.41 -7.30 -10.77
C VAL A 312 4.44 -5.89 -11.31
N TYR A 313 3.73 -4.99 -10.65
CA TYR A 313 3.64 -3.58 -11.02
C TYR A 313 4.40 -2.74 -9.98
N VAL A 314 5.13 -1.72 -10.42
CA VAL A 314 5.89 -0.85 -9.51
C VAL A 314 5.92 0.59 -10.02
N GLY A 315 5.53 1.51 -9.15
CA GLY A 315 5.58 2.94 -9.40
C GLY A 315 7.00 3.49 -9.28
N VAL A 316 7.38 4.37 -10.22
CA VAL A 316 8.68 5.07 -10.24
C VAL A 316 8.47 6.51 -10.69
N LEU A 317 9.36 7.41 -10.26
CA LEU A 317 9.41 8.76 -10.77
C LEU A 317 10.22 8.83 -12.06
N GLU A 318 9.83 9.75 -12.92
CA GLU A 318 10.39 10.02 -14.24
C GLU A 318 11.84 10.57 -14.19
N SER A 319 12.56 10.44 -15.31
CA SER A 319 13.98 10.81 -15.39
C SER A 319 14.36 11.24 -16.82
N PRO A 320 14.62 12.54 -17.10
CA PRO A 320 14.81 13.63 -16.14
C PRO A 320 13.51 14.36 -15.75
N PHE A 321 13.21 14.40 -14.46
CA PHE A 321 12.10 15.17 -13.89
C PHE A 321 12.11 16.66 -14.32
N PRO A 322 10.95 17.30 -14.64
CA PRO A 322 9.59 16.79 -14.75
C PRO A 322 9.09 16.69 -16.23
N HIS A 323 9.82 15.99 -17.11
CA HIS A 323 9.46 15.75 -18.53
C HIS A 323 8.15 14.96 -18.80
N ASN A 324 7.48 14.46 -17.76
CA ASN A 324 6.14 13.86 -17.74
C ASN A 324 5.27 14.49 -16.61
N HIS A 325 5.50 15.76 -16.27
CA HIS A 325 4.68 16.57 -15.36
C HIS A 325 4.46 15.97 -13.96
N ASP A 326 5.50 15.38 -13.36
CA ASP A 326 5.46 14.75 -12.04
C ASP A 326 4.44 13.59 -11.95
N ARG A 327 4.24 12.89 -13.07
CA ARG A 327 3.38 11.70 -13.12
C ARG A 327 4.16 10.43 -12.83
N GLY A 328 5.44 10.42 -13.19
CA GLY A 328 6.25 9.20 -13.17
C GLY A 328 5.67 8.12 -14.09
N TRP A 329 5.84 6.86 -13.70
CA TRP A 329 5.46 5.69 -14.49
C TRP A 329 5.05 4.52 -13.60
N LEU A 330 4.09 3.72 -14.07
CA LEU A 330 3.81 2.39 -13.52
C LEU A 330 4.49 1.35 -14.39
N LEU A 331 5.64 0.83 -13.95
CA LEU A 331 6.36 -0.21 -14.67
C LEU A 331 5.68 -1.57 -14.46
N HIS A 332 5.71 -2.41 -15.49
CA HIS A 332 5.25 -3.80 -15.47
C HIS A 332 6.44 -4.74 -15.56
N TYR A 333 6.43 -5.80 -14.76
CA TYR A 333 7.29 -6.95 -14.95
C TYR A 333 6.48 -8.24 -14.83
N ASN A 334 6.87 -9.29 -15.56
CA ASN A 334 6.38 -10.63 -15.27
C ASN A 334 6.98 -11.16 -13.94
N ARG A 335 6.42 -12.27 -13.43
CA ARG A 335 6.81 -12.87 -12.14
C ARG A 335 8.32 -13.07 -11.91
N ASP A 336 9.11 -13.33 -12.94
CA ASP A 336 10.56 -13.56 -12.80
C ASP A 336 11.44 -12.33 -13.06
N LEU A 337 10.83 -11.18 -13.36
CA LEU A 337 11.47 -9.90 -13.69
C LEU A 337 12.27 -9.93 -15.01
N SER A 338 11.93 -10.82 -15.94
CA SER A 338 12.62 -10.95 -17.25
C SER A 338 11.88 -10.30 -18.41
N GLN A 339 10.59 -10.01 -18.29
CA GLN A 339 9.75 -9.43 -19.34
C GLN A 339 8.97 -8.22 -18.82
N THR A 340 8.79 -7.21 -19.66
CA THR A 340 7.94 -6.03 -19.42
C THR A 340 6.82 -5.99 -20.46
N LYS A 341 5.64 -5.50 -20.06
CA LYS A 341 4.60 -5.00 -20.98
C LYS A 341 4.75 -3.48 -21.15
N VAL A 342 3.72 -2.82 -21.68
CA VAL A 342 3.64 -1.34 -21.71
C VAL A 342 3.51 -0.78 -20.28
N PRO A 343 4.13 0.37 -19.98
CA PRO A 343 3.99 1.03 -18.68
C PRO A 343 2.65 1.77 -18.56
N GLY A 344 2.20 2.09 -17.35
CA GLY A 344 1.18 3.11 -17.11
C GLY A 344 1.80 4.51 -17.05
N ALA A 345 1.05 5.54 -17.47
CA ALA A 345 1.56 6.92 -17.59
C ALA A 345 1.59 7.74 -16.28
N PHE A 346 1.36 7.09 -15.15
CA PHE A 346 1.49 7.63 -13.79
C PHE A 346 1.98 6.50 -12.88
N GLY A 347 2.67 6.78 -11.76
CA GLY A 347 2.83 5.76 -10.72
C GLY A 347 3.63 6.06 -9.44
N TRP A 348 4.37 7.17 -9.30
CA TRP A 348 5.39 7.28 -8.23
C TRP A 348 4.85 7.44 -6.80
N ASP A 349 3.66 8.00 -6.64
CA ASP A 349 2.99 8.22 -5.34
C ASP A 349 1.54 7.72 -5.38
N ASP A 350 1.41 6.43 -5.68
CA ASP A 350 0.18 5.64 -5.58
C ASP A 350 0.56 4.15 -5.55
N THR A 351 -0.10 3.35 -4.71
CA THR A 351 -0.08 1.89 -4.79
C THR A 351 -1.33 1.44 -5.56
N PRO A 352 -1.20 1.12 -6.86
CA PRO A 352 -2.37 0.96 -7.74
C PRO A 352 -3.19 -0.27 -7.35
N SER A 353 -4.51 -0.09 -7.33
CA SER A 353 -5.43 -1.15 -6.92
C SER A 353 -5.83 -2.06 -8.09
N ILE A 354 -5.91 -3.37 -7.84
CA ILE A 354 -6.30 -4.34 -8.86
C ILE A 354 -7.83 -4.38 -8.98
N VAL A 355 -8.37 -4.19 -10.17
CA VAL A 355 -9.81 -4.24 -10.45
C VAL A 355 -10.11 -5.42 -11.38
N PRO A 356 -10.68 -6.53 -10.88
CA PRO A 356 -11.06 -7.67 -11.73
C PRO A 356 -11.95 -7.22 -12.91
N ALA A 357 -11.63 -7.64 -14.13
CA ALA A 357 -12.36 -7.20 -15.33
C ALA A 357 -13.87 -7.54 -15.28
N SER A 358 -14.23 -8.60 -14.55
CA SER A 358 -15.63 -8.96 -14.26
C SER A 358 -16.43 -7.90 -13.47
N MET A 359 -15.78 -6.90 -12.86
CA MET A 359 -16.45 -5.73 -12.28
C MET A 359 -16.93 -4.73 -13.34
N VAL A 360 -16.39 -4.77 -14.57
CA VAL A 360 -16.59 -3.77 -15.61
C VAL A 360 -17.35 -4.39 -16.79
N PRO A 361 -18.70 -4.37 -16.83
CA PRO A 361 -19.47 -5.14 -17.82
C PRO A 361 -19.29 -4.67 -19.26
N SER A 362 -18.88 -3.41 -19.45
CA SER A 362 -18.58 -2.78 -20.74
C SER A 362 -17.18 -3.11 -21.27
N TYR A 363 -16.30 -3.68 -20.45
CA TYR A 363 -14.94 -4.01 -20.87
C TYR A 363 -14.91 -5.36 -21.59
N HIS A 364 -14.32 -5.36 -22.79
CA HIS A 364 -14.22 -6.52 -23.68
C HIS A 364 -12.78 -6.73 -24.19
N GLY A 365 -11.80 -6.11 -23.54
CA GLY A 365 -10.38 -6.29 -23.86
C GLY A 365 -9.81 -7.63 -23.33
N PRO A 366 -8.51 -7.88 -23.53
CA PRO A 366 -7.89 -9.19 -23.27
C PRO A 366 -7.53 -9.43 -21.80
N SER A 367 -7.47 -8.40 -20.95
CA SER A 367 -6.98 -8.52 -19.57
C SER A 367 -8.03 -9.11 -18.61
N THR A 368 -7.57 -9.93 -17.66
CA THR A 368 -8.44 -10.52 -16.62
C THR A 368 -8.68 -9.58 -15.43
N TYR A 369 -7.86 -8.56 -15.30
CA TYR A 369 -7.97 -7.45 -14.36
C TYR A 369 -7.41 -6.17 -15.01
N LEU A 370 -7.78 -5.03 -14.44
CA LEU A 370 -7.36 -3.69 -14.81
C LEU A 370 -6.64 -3.05 -13.63
N MET A 371 -5.78 -2.09 -13.89
CA MET A 371 -5.08 -1.32 -12.85
C MET A 371 -5.82 -0.01 -12.62
N LEU A 372 -6.37 0.19 -11.42
CA LEU A 372 -6.74 1.53 -10.99
C LEU A 372 -5.47 2.26 -10.55
N SER A 373 -5.25 3.47 -11.04
CA SER A 373 -4.21 4.34 -10.50
C SER A 373 -4.66 5.80 -10.42
N LYS A 374 -4.02 6.55 -9.51
CA LYS A 374 -3.88 8.01 -9.58
C LYS A 374 -3.36 8.38 -10.98
N TYR A 375 -3.87 9.46 -11.56
CA TYR A 375 -3.60 9.83 -12.95
C TYR A 375 -3.64 11.35 -13.12
N ASN A 376 -2.96 12.03 -12.21
CA ASN A 376 -2.90 13.48 -12.14
C ASN A 376 -2.08 14.06 -13.32
N ASN A 377 -2.18 15.38 -13.54
CA ASN A 377 -1.38 16.10 -14.55
C ASN A 377 -1.02 17.48 -14.01
N TYR A 378 0.07 17.53 -13.23
CA TYR A 378 0.30 18.60 -12.26
C TYR A 378 0.61 19.96 -12.89
N ALA A 379 -0.32 20.91 -12.71
CA ALA A 379 -0.18 22.29 -13.16
C ALA A 379 1.10 22.99 -12.67
N GLY A 380 1.52 22.72 -11.42
CA GLY A 380 2.71 23.32 -10.80
C GLY A 380 4.05 22.96 -11.46
N VAL A 381 4.09 21.92 -12.31
CA VAL A 381 5.31 21.44 -12.99
C VAL A 381 5.15 21.34 -14.52
N GLY A 382 4.13 21.99 -15.08
CA GLY A 382 3.92 22.10 -16.53
C GLY A 382 2.73 21.32 -17.10
N GLY A 383 2.00 20.57 -16.27
CA GLY A 383 0.75 19.92 -16.66
C GLY A 383 -0.41 20.89 -16.88
N ASP A 384 -1.56 20.36 -17.32
CA ASP A 384 -2.77 21.13 -17.59
C ASP A 384 -3.74 21.23 -16.39
N GLY A 385 -3.37 20.66 -15.23
CA GLY A 385 -4.19 20.65 -14.01
C GLY A 385 -5.40 19.72 -14.04
N HIS A 386 -5.62 18.94 -15.11
CA HIS A 386 -6.76 18.03 -15.21
C HIS A 386 -6.48 16.73 -14.46
N ASN A 387 -6.55 16.81 -13.13
CA ASN A 387 -6.22 15.72 -12.23
C ASN A 387 -7.30 14.63 -12.23
N LYS A 388 -6.90 13.38 -12.50
CA LYS A 388 -7.80 12.24 -12.71
C LYS A 388 -7.43 11.02 -11.87
N ILE A 389 -8.38 10.10 -11.78
CA ILE A 389 -8.12 8.67 -11.61
C ILE A 389 -8.34 7.97 -12.94
N ALA A 390 -7.58 6.90 -13.19
CA ALA A 390 -7.68 6.09 -14.40
C ALA A 390 -7.82 4.61 -14.07
N LEU A 391 -8.60 3.92 -14.89
CA LEU A 391 -8.68 2.47 -14.96
C LEU A 391 -7.97 2.02 -16.24
N LEU A 392 -6.86 1.31 -16.09
CA LEU A 392 -5.90 1.04 -17.15
C LEU A 392 -5.88 -0.44 -17.54
N ASP A 393 -5.76 -0.73 -18.84
CA ASP A 393 -5.55 -2.10 -19.36
C ASP A 393 -4.06 -2.46 -19.39
N PRO A 394 -3.58 -3.41 -18.57
CA PRO A 394 -2.17 -3.76 -18.53
C PRO A 394 -1.68 -4.60 -19.72
N SER A 395 -2.57 -5.02 -20.64
CA SER A 395 -2.21 -5.89 -21.79
C SER A 395 -2.44 -5.25 -23.16
N THR A 396 -2.97 -4.04 -23.23
CA THR A 396 -3.11 -3.23 -24.46
C THR A 396 -2.55 -1.83 -24.25
N GLY A 397 -2.42 -1.04 -25.30
CA GLY A 397 -1.85 0.30 -25.13
C GLY A 397 -2.01 1.24 -26.32
N PHE A 398 -2.03 2.53 -25.98
CA PHE A 398 -2.23 3.67 -26.87
C PHE A 398 -1.02 4.60 -26.81
N THR A 399 -0.92 5.49 -27.80
CA THR A 399 0.08 6.58 -27.75
C THR A 399 -0.43 7.67 -26.81
N GLU A 400 0.22 7.80 -25.66
CA GLU A 400 -0.18 8.72 -24.60
C GLU A 400 0.20 10.16 -24.99
N PRO A 401 -0.74 11.12 -24.93
CA PRO A 401 -0.60 12.40 -25.63
C PRO A 401 0.40 13.38 -24.99
N ILE A 402 0.72 13.24 -23.71
CA ILE A 402 1.67 14.11 -22.99
C ILE A 402 3.10 13.66 -23.23
N SER A 403 3.34 12.35 -23.10
CA SER A 403 4.65 11.75 -23.16
C SER A 403 5.08 11.38 -24.58
N GLY A 404 4.13 11.00 -25.44
CA GLY A 404 4.35 10.52 -26.81
C GLY A 404 4.75 9.04 -26.92
N ILE A 405 4.79 8.28 -25.82
CA ILE A 405 5.11 6.85 -25.84
C ILE A 405 3.87 5.98 -25.74
N THR A 406 4.01 4.66 -26.00
CA THR A 406 2.92 3.72 -25.79
C THR A 406 2.77 3.36 -24.32
N THR A 407 1.59 3.59 -23.74
CA THR A 407 1.25 3.22 -22.35
C THR A 407 -0.02 2.36 -22.30
N MET A 408 -0.30 1.73 -21.15
CA MET A 408 -1.55 1.00 -20.84
C MET A 408 -2.79 1.79 -21.28
N ASP A 409 -3.77 1.16 -21.93
CA ASP A 409 -4.98 1.83 -22.42
C ASP A 409 -5.85 2.40 -21.28
N GLU A 410 -6.31 3.65 -21.44
CA GLU A 410 -7.34 4.25 -20.60
C GLU A 410 -8.72 3.62 -20.89
N VAL A 411 -9.13 2.61 -20.09
CA VAL A 411 -10.46 1.99 -20.18
C VAL A 411 -11.54 2.94 -19.69
N ALA A 412 -11.25 3.68 -18.62
CA ALA A 412 -12.10 4.75 -18.10
C ALA A 412 -11.26 5.72 -17.27
N THR A 413 -11.66 7.00 -17.24
CA THR A 413 -11.08 8.01 -16.36
C THR A 413 -12.17 8.83 -15.69
N VAL A 414 -11.87 9.42 -14.54
CA VAL A 414 -12.71 10.41 -13.88
C VAL A 414 -11.85 11.59 -13.45
N LEU A 415 -12.26 12.79 -13.89
CA LEU A 415 -11.71 14.06 -13.45
C LEU A 415 -12.15 14.36 -12.01
N SER A 416 -11.27 14.98 -11.22
CA SER A 416 -11.64 15.49 -9.90
C SER A 416 -12.78 16.52 -10.01
N PRO A 417 -13.83 16.49 -9.14
CA PRO A 417 -14.99 17.38 -9.29
C PRO A 417 -14.75 18.85 -8.90
N THR A 418 -13.69 19.13 -8.14
CA THR A 418 -13.52 20.42 -7.47
C THR A 418 -12.47 21.27 -8.19
N PRO A 419 -12.80 22.47 -8.71
CA PRO A 419 -11.83 23.38 -9.32
C PRO A 419 -10.69 23.75 -8.38
N ASP A 420 -9.46 23.88 -8.91
CA ASP A 420 -8.32 24.23 -8.08
C ASP A 420 -8.11 25.76 -7.99
N GLY A 421 -8.34 26.30 -6.78
CA GLY A 421 -8.10 27.70 -6.46
C GLY A 421 -6.61 28.09 -6.38
N GLU A 422 -5.68 27.13 -6.36
CA GLU A 422 -4.22 27.41 -6.36
C GLU A 422 -3.67 27.65 -7.76
N PHE A 423 -4.35 27.15 -8.80
CA PHE A 423 -3.99 27.35 -10.21
C PHE A 423 -5.07 28.11 -11.00
N PRO A 424 -5.52 29.31 -10.56
CA PRO A 424 -6.66 30.03 -11.16
C PRO A 424 -6.40 30.50 -12.60
N ASN A 425 -5.14 30.48 -13.05
CA ASN A 425 -4.72 30.84 -14.41
C ASN A 425 -4.59 29.62 -15.35
N VAL A 426 -4.84 28.41 -14.87
CA VAL A 426 -4.78 27.16 -15.66
C VAL A 426 -6.21 26.69 -15.97
N PRO A 427 -6.70 26.86 -17.21
CA PRO A 427 -8.10 26.58 -17.54
C PRO A 427 -8.44 25.10 -17.32
N GLY A 428 -9.45 24.82 -16.49
CA GLY A 428 -9.90 23.46 -16.19
C GLY A 428 -9.12 22.74 -15.08
N ALA A 429 -8.17 23.42 -14.42
CA ALA A 429 -7.47 22.84 -13.27
C ALA A 429 -8.43 22.45 -12.14
N VAL A 430 -8.22 21.25 -11.58
CA VAL A 430 -9.03 20.66 -10.51
C VAL A 430 -8.14 20.06 -9.42
N ARG A 431 -8.65 20.02 -8.19
CA ARG A 431 -7.98 19.45 -7.01
C ARG A 431 -7.48 18.04 -7.26
N GLU A 432 -6.36 17.67 -6.64
CA GLU A 432 -5.73 16.41 -6.96
C GLU A 432 -6.39 15.20 -6.27
N TRP A 433 -6.15 14.00 -6.82
CA TRP A 433 -6.53 12.76 -6.13
C TRP A 433 -5.42 12.31 -5.17
N CYS A 434 -5.52 12.74 -3.90
CA CYS A 434 -4.59 12.35 -2.83
C CYS A 434 -4.81 10.91 -2.31
N VAL A 435 -4.43 9.90 -3.10
CA VAL A 435 -4.66 8.47 -2.79
C VAL A 435 -3.35 7.68 -2.67
N ASN A 436 -3.11 7.04 -1.50
CA ASN A 436 -2.05 6.02 -1.37
C ASN A 436 -2.47 4.66 -1.95
N SER A 437 -3.75 4.32 -1.78
CA SER A 437 -4.40 3.11 -2.30
C SER A 437 -5.91 3.22 -2.13
N ALA A 438 -6.70 2.98 -3.17
CA ALA A 438 -8.17 3.02 -3.10
C ALA A 438 -8.78 1.64 -2.83
N ALA A 439 -9.94 1.60 -2.16
CA ALA A 439 -10.62 0.34 -1.83
C ALA A 439 -11.51 -0.17 -2.97
N VAL A 440 -11.35 -1.43 -3.34
CA VAL A 440 -12.09 -2.08 -4.44
C VAL A 440 -13.24 -2.93 -3.87
N ASP A 441 -14.46 -2.41 -3.96
CA ASP A 441 -15.70 -3.09 -3.54
C ASP A 441 -16.16 -4.06 -4.63
N ILE A 442 -15.69 -5.31 -4.52
CA ILE A 442 -16.00 -6.40 -5.45
C ILE A 442 -17.52 -6.67 -5.53
N ARG A 443 -18.27 -6.46 -4.43
CA ARG A 443 -19.69 -6.80 -4.34
C ARG A 443 -20.58 -5.79 -5.05
N ARG A 444 -20.30 -4.49 -4.92
CA ARG A 444 -21.02 -3.44 -5.67
C ARG A 444 -20.55 -3.29 -7.10
N LYS A 445 -19.34 -3.76 -7.42
CA LYS A 445 -18.58 -3.38 -8.61
C LYS A 445 -18.31 -1.88 -8.60
N ALA A 446 -17.67 -1.43 -7.53
CA ALA A 446 -17.36 -0.02 -7.30
C ALA A 446 -15.98 0.14 -6.68
N ILE A 447 -15.44 1.35 -6.76
CA ILE A 447 -14.19 1.77 -6.13
C ILE A 447 -14.53 2.90 -5.17
N VAL A 448 -13.91 2.93 -3.99
CA VAL A 448 -14.09 3.99 -3.00
C VAL A 448 -12.73 4.60 -2.68
N LEU A 449 -12.64 5.93 -2.75
CA LEU A 449 -11.38 6.66 -2.67
C LEU A 449 -11.55 8.08 -2.09
N ASN A 450 -10.46 8.61 -1.53
CA ASN A 450 -10.37 9.97 -0.99
C ASN A 450 -9.97 10.96 -2.10
N CYS A 451 -10.28 12.25 -1.92
CA CYS A 451 -9.84 13.36 -2.77
C CYS A 451 -9.27 14.48 -1.89
N GLU A 452 -8.36 15.31 -2.42
CA GLU A 452 -7.77 16.46 -1.71
C GLU A 452 -8.82 17.50 -1.26
N ASP A 453 -9.95 17.57 -1.97
CA ASP A 453 -11.09 18.44 -1.60
C ASP A 453 -11.83 18.04 -0.30
N GLY A 454 -11.33 17.03 0.41
CA GLY A 454 -11.88 16.55 1.67
C GLY A 454 -13.17 15.73 1.49
N ILE A 455 -13.42 15.18 0.30
CA ILE A 455 -14.58 14.34 -0.01
C ILE A 455 -14.14 12.89 -0.28
N LEU A 456 -14.86 11.94 0.30
CA LEU A 456 -14.78 10.52 -0.03
C LEU A 456 -15.81 10.20 -1.13
N TYR A 457 -15.37 9.57 -2.22
CA TYR A 457 -16.18 9.29 -3.41
C TYR A 457 -16.32 7.80 -3.69
N ARG A 458 -17.47 7.41 -4.28
CA ARG A 458 -17.71 6.08 -4.87
C ARG A 458 -17.83 6.16 -6.39
N TRP A 459 -16.89 5.53 -7.10
CA TRP A 459 -16.91 5.35 -8.56
C TRP A 459 -17.59 4.02 -8.93
N ASP A 460 -18.66 4.02 -9.72
CA ASP A 460 -19.36 2.79 -10.16
C ASP A 460 -18.75 2.26 -11.48
N MET A 461 -18.37 0.97 -11.50
CA MET A 461 -17.68 0.33 -12.63
C MET A 461 -18.58 -0.08 -13.80
N LYS A 462 -19.89 0.19 -13.73
CA LYS A 462 -20.86 -0.09 -14.79
C LYS A 462 -21.19 1.17 -15.60
N THR A 463 -21.13 2.33 -14.97
CA THR A 463 -21.45 3.64 -15.57
C THR A 463 -20.24 4.56 -15.70
N PHE A 464 -19.14 4.23 -15.02
CA PHE A 464 -17.96 5.07 -14.82
C PHE A 464 -18.27 6.46 -14.21
N GLN A 465 -19.38 6.59 -13.49
CA GLN A 465 -19.74 7.83 -12.79
C GLN A 465 -19.38 7.79 -11.31
N LEU A 466 -19.07 8.96 -10.74
CA LEU A 466 -19.11 9.15 -9.28
C LEU A 466 -20.60 9.14 -8.86
N THR A 467 -20.99 8.14 -8.06
CA THR A 467 -22.40 7.87 -7.74
C THR A 467 -22.80 8.21 -6.31
N GLU A 468 -21.83 8.29 -5.40
CA GLU A 468 -22.03 8.63 -3.99
C GLU A 468 -20.80 9.45 -3.52
N SER A 469 -21.01 10.41 -2.64
CA SER A 469 -19.97 11.31 -2.14
C SER A 469 -20.31 11.79 -0.72
N ILE A 470 -19.33 11.85 0.19
CA ILE A 470 -19.52 12.39 1.54
C ILE A 470 -18.34 13.28 1.93
N ARG A 471 -18.64 14.49 2.43
CA ARG A 471 -17.63 15.44 2.92
C ARG A 471 -17.09 14.98 4.28
N LEU A 472 -15.77 14.93 4.40
CA LEU A 472 -15.05 14.61 5.64
C LEU A 472 -14.52 15.88 6.31
N THR A 473 -13.88 16.78 5.54
CA THR A 473 -13.24 18.01 6.04
C THR A 473 -13.65 19.23 5.20
N ALA A 474 -12.92 20.35 5.28
CA ALA A 474 -13.11 21.46 4.36
C ALA A 474 -12.44 21.23 2.99
N GLY A 475 -11.56 20.22 2.88
CA GLY A 475 -10.47 20.18 1.92
C GLY A 475 -9.32 21.07 2.39
N ILE A 476 -8.10 20.54 2.38
CA ILE A 476 -6.83 21.26 2.55
C ILE A 476 -5.82 20.67 1.56
N GLY A 477 -4.57 21.11 1.52
CA GLY A 477 -3.53 20.32 0.86
C GLY A 477 -3.32 19.03 1.67
N GLU A 478 -4.06 17.98 1.36
CA GLU A 478 -4.21 16.82 2.26
C GLU A 478 -3.05 15.81 2.11
N ALA A 479 -2.72 15.18 3.25
CA ALA A 479 -1.93 13.96 3.30
C ALA A 479 -2.50 12.90 2.34
N TYR A 480 -1.63 12.23 1.56
CA TYR A 480 -2.06 11.07 0.79
C TYR A 480 -2.41 9.92 1.75
N THR A 481 -3.60 9.34 1.56
CA THR A 481 -4.18 8.38 2.51
C THR A 481 -4.76 7.17 1.82
N ALA A 482 -4.77 6.04 2.53
CA ALA A 482 -5.46 4.84 2.08
C ALA A 482 -6.95 4.94 2.37
N THR A 483 -7.79 4.44 1.46
CA THR A 483 -9.19 4.12 1.75
C THR A 483 -9.31 2.64 2.09
N VAL A 484 -10.10 2.31 3.12
CA VAL A 484 -10.23 0.96 3.66
C VAL A 484 -11.70 0.57 3.77
N ILE A 485 -12.03 -0.72 3.56
CA ILE A 485 -13.38 -1.25 3.82
C ILE A 485 -13.27 -2.31 4.92
N GLY A 486 -14.02 -2.11 6.00
CA GLY A 486 -14.12 -3.04 7.12
C GLY A 486 -14.97 -4.28 6.84
N THR A 487 -14.86 -5.27 7.73
CA THR A 487 -15.62 -6.54 7.67
C THR A 487 -17.12 -6.37 7.75
N ASP A 488 -17.59 -5.35 8.47
CA ASP A 488 -19.00 -4.99 8.60
C ASP A 488 -19.50 -4.08 7.46
N GLY A 489 -18.61 -3.70 6.54
CA GLY A 489 -18.89 -2.83 5.41
C GLY A 489 -18.60 -1.35 5.63
N HIS A 490 -18.30 -0.87 6.84
CA HIS A 490 -17.90 0.53 7.03
C HIS A 490 -16.75 0.89 6.08
N VAL A 491 -16.86 2.04 5.43
CA VAL A 491 -15.74 2.60 4.68
C VAL A 491 -14.97 3.53 5.61
N TYR A 492 -13.66 3.46 5.56
CA TYR A 492 -12.77 4.34 6.31
C TYR A 492 -11.94 5.19 5.35
N GLY A 493 -11.94 6.49 5.59
CA GLY A 493 -11.03 7.44 4.95
C GLY A 493 -10.29 8.22 6.04
N VAL A 494 -9.02 8.55 5.78
CA VAL A 494 -8.28 9.50 6.61
C VAL A 494 -8.23 10.82 5.86
N SER A 495 -8.58 11.90 6.57
CA SER A 495 -8.54 13.26 6.04
C SER A 495 -8.24 14.23 7.17
N ASN A 496 -7.41 15.25 6.93
CA ASN A 496 -6.90 16.21 7.91
C ASN A 496 -6.56 15.58 9.28
N ALA A 497 -5.57 14.68 9.31
CA ALA A 497 -5.12 13.96 10.51
C ALA A 497 -6.19 13.12 11.26
N THR A 498 -7.37 12.92 10.67
CA THR A 498 -8.52 12.27 11.31
C THR A 498 -9.00 11.07 10.49
N LEU A 499 -9.18 9.93 11.14
CA LEU A 499 -9.87 8.76 10.59
C LEU A 499 -11.38 8.95 10.74
N PHE A 500 -12.12 8.78 9.66
CA PHE A 500 -13.57 8.81 9.60
C PHE A 500 -14.10 7.40 9.33
N ALA A 501 -15.15 6.99 10.05
CA ALA A 501 -15.92 5.80 9.74
C ALA A 501 -17.23 6.21 9.06
N ILE A 502 -17.42 5.79 7.81
CA ILE A 502 -18.55 6.15 6.96
C ILE A 502 -19.51 4.97 6.90
N GLY A 503 -20.76 5.25 7.25
CA GLY A 503 -21.88 4.34 7.17
C GLY A 503 -23.07 4.91 6.39
N GLY A 504 -24.14 4.13 6.37
CA GLY A 504 -25.36 4.47 5.62
C GLY A 504 -26.33 3.29 5.58
N THR A 505 -27.27 3.35 4.67
CA THR A 505 -28.19 2.26 4.34
C THR A 505 -27.48 1.20 3.48
N LEU A 506 -27.77 -0.08 3.74
CA LEU A 506 -27.44 -1.15 2.79
C LEU A 506 -28.42 -1.07 1.62
N ARG A 507 -27.92 -1.23 0.38
CA ARG A 507 -28.81 -1.45 -0.76
C ARG A 507 -29.35 -2.90 -0.69
N PRO A 508 -30.64 -3.14 -0.99
CA PRO A 508 -31.20 -4.48 -1.11
C PRO A 508 -30.57 -5.28 -2.27
#